data_AF-A0A550CVW7-F1
#
_entry.id   AF-A0A550CVW7-F1
#
_cell.length_a   1.000
_cell.length_b   1.000
_cell.length_c   1.000
_cell.angle_alpha   90.00
_cell.angle_beta   90.00
_cell.angle_gamma   90.00
#
_symmetry.space_group_name_H-M   'P 1'
#
loop_
_entity.id
_entity.type
_entity.pdbx_description
1 polymer ?
#
loop_
_entity_poly.entity_id
_entity_poly.type
_entity_poly.pdbx_seq_one_letter_code
_entity_poly.pdbx_strand_id
1 'polypeptide(L)'
;MARFSFVFASLALALCANATPTPEPSFVGVPREASRLAFDQLSRRVLAYDARGTYLGVVERDAAPERRDGGACSALSADDAKKLPGWDTLEQQAKDNWGDGSWKIVTNDEDFPEQPAQVCAEDAGDITIDGDPECTTQTQTLDTDISGTNGTATVSQTTGTKYTSQQTVSQESAISVGETVDVKIGIPEVADVTSSTSLSTMITNTLSNSESSESNQQTTQTVAIAVPKDGKCGVKFDVKTCTTKGSGQVPFVAQGWVWFEYDDKTKDHYKWALKIEEILSNKDDRSTYLKFDSVVDTTTNGEYKADC
;
A
#
# COMPACT_ATOMS: atom_id res chain seq x y z
N MET A 1 49.51 66.55 47.78
CA MET A 1 48.43 65.73 48.36
C MET A 1 47.20 65.84 47.45
N ALA A 2 46.54 64.71 47.17
CA ALA A 2 45.24 64.50 46.47
C ALA A 2 45.10 65.11 45.04
N ARG A 3 44.98 64.41 43.90
CA ARG A 3 44.25 63.19 43.43
C ARG A 3 42.75 63.20 43.78
N PHE A 4 41.78 62.86 42.93
CA PHE A 4 41.57 62.76 41.46
C PHE A 4 40.06 62.41 41.30
N SER A 5 39.45 62.78 40.17
CA SER A 5 38.25 62.19 39.54
C SER A 5 36.88 62.18 40.25
N PHE A 6 35.99 63.03 39.72
CA PHE A 6 34.54 62.90 39.75
C PHE A 6 34.06 62.62 38.31
N VAL A 7 33.87 61.36 37.91
CA VAL A 7 33.02 60.97 36.75
C VAL A 7 32.58 59.51 36.99
N PHE A 8 31.37 59.17 36.56
CA PHE A 8 30.72 57.84 36.51
C PHE A 8 29.79 57.49 37.67
N ALA A 9 28.60 58.09 37.67
CA ALA A 9 27.44 57.56 38.36
C ALA A 9 26.15 57.85 37.58
N SER A 10 26.04 57.47 36.29
CA SER A 10 24.79 57.63 35.54
C SER A 10 24.68 56.75 34.27
N LEU A 11 25.01 55.45 34.30
CA LEU A 11 24.71 54.58 33.14
C LEU A 11 24.71 53.07 33.50
N ALA A 12 23.77 52.61 34.33
CA ALA A 12 23.66 51.18 34.66
C ALA A 12 22.22 50.69 34.97
N LEU A 13 21.19 51.29 34.36
CA LEU A 13 19.79 50.94 34.65
C LEU A 13 18.88 50.83 33.40
N ALA A 14 19.45 50.70 32.20
CA ALA A 14 18.68 50.65 30.95
C ALA A 14 19.00 49.42 30.06
N LEU A 15 19.29 48.27 30.67
CA LEU A 15 19.41 46.98 29.96
C LEU A 15 18.57 45.86 30.59
N CYS A 16 17.51 46.21 31.32
CA CYS A 16 16.37 45.30 31.49
C CYS A 16 15.56 45.32 30.19
N ALA A 17 16.16 44.80 29.12
CA ALA A 17 15.40 44.44 27.93
C ALA A 17 14.39 43.39 28.39
N ASN A 18 13.11 43.77 28.44
CA ASN A 18 12.01 42.83 28.46
C ASN A 18 12.14 42.00 27.19
N ALA A 19 12.87 40.89 27.27
CA ALA A 19 12.79 39.84 26.28
C ALA A 19 11.35 39.33 26.37
N THR A 20 10.47 39.87 25.52
CA THR A 20 9.19 39.24 25.26
C THR A 20 9.50 37.81 24.85
N PRO A 21 8.96 36.79 25.54
CA PRO A 21 9.21 35.41 25.18
C PRO A 21 8.84 35.25 23.71
N THR A 22 9.82 34.81 22.91
CA THR A 22 9.56 34.51 21.51
C THR A 22 8.39 33.54 21.47
N PRO A 23 7.32 33.82 20.70
CA PRO A 23 6.19 32.92 20.62
C PRO A 23 6.68 31.53 20.23
N GLU A 24 6.24 30.54 21.00
CA GLU A 24 6.56 29.15 20.74
C GLU A 24 6.07 28.77 19.32
N PRO A 25 6.91 28.16 18.48
CA PRO A 25 6.47 27.69 17.18
C PRO A 25 5.31 26.70 17.35
N SER A 26 4.23 26.88 16.60
CA SER A 26 3.11 25.95 16.55
C SER A 26 2.80 25.52 15.13
N PHE A 27 2.37 24.27 14.97
CA PHE A 27 2.10 23.64 13.69
C PHE A 27 0.67 23.10 13.65
N VAL A 28 0.02 23.26 12.49
CA VAL A 28 -1.21 22.57 12.16
C VAL A 28 -0.81 21.20 11.59
N GLY A 29 -0.92 20.17 12.42
CA GLY A 29 -0.38 18.83 12.14
C GLY A 29 1.12 18.67 12.41
N VAL A 30 1.60 17.43 12.31
CA VAL A 30 2.99 17.10 12.63
C VAL A 30 3.93 17.56 11.50
N PRO A 31 4.98 18.36 11.79
CA PRO A 31 5.92 18.81 10.76
C PRO A 31 6.66 17.63 10.12
N ARG A 32 7.04 17.78 8.84
CA ARG A 32 7.59 16.66 8.03
C ARG A 32 8.92 16.14 8.58
N GLU A 33 9.73 17.05 9.10
CA GLU A 33 11.03 16.81 9.71
C GLU A 33 10.94 16.21 11.13
N ALA A 34 9.75 16.10 11.71
CA ALA A 34 9.59 15.44 12.99
C ALA A 34 9.79 13.93 12.84
N SER A 35 10.65 13.40 13.71
CA SER A 35 10.91 11.96 13.85
C SER A 35 10.45 11.43 15.21
N ARG A 36 10.25 12.34 16.17
CA ARG A 36 9.88 12.05 17.55
C ARG A 36 8.80 13.00 18.01
N LEU A 37 7.89 12.50 18.83
CA LEU A 37 6.91 13.32 19.54
C LEU A 37 7.03 13.10 21.04
N ALA A 38 6.68 14.10 21.82
CA ALA A 38 6.42 13.93 23.25
C ALA A 38 5.01 14.41 23.56
N PHE A 39 4.37 13.83 24.56
CA PHE A 39 3.16 14.39 25.13
C PHE A 39 3.48 15.13 26.43
N ASP A 40 3.18 16.42 26.47
CA ASP A 40 3.17 17.17 27.71
C ASP A 40 1.82 17.05 28.39
N GLN A 41 1.80 16.35 29.52
CA GLN A 41 0.58 16.14 30.31
C GLN A 41 0.05 17.43 30.94
N LEU A 42 0.91 18.41 31.23
CA LEU A 42 0.50 19.66 31.88
C LEU A 42 -0.27 20.56 30.92
N SER A 43 0.30 20.82 29.75
CA SER A 43 -0.36 21.60 28.71
C SER A 43 -1.34 20.80 27.84
N ARG A 44 -1.32 19.46 27.96
CA ARG A 44 -2.07 18.50 27.13
C ARG A 44 -1.79 18.70 25.64
N ARG A 45 -0.53 18.94 25.30
CA ARG A 45 -0.07 19.24 23.93
C ARG A 45 0.98 18.23 23.48
N VAL A 46 1.02 18.02 22.17
CA VAL A 46 2.05 17.21 21.52
C VAL A 46 3.20 18.13 21.12
N LEU A 47 4.42 17.74 21.46
CA LEU A 47 5.66 18.45 21.17
C LEU A 47 6.42 17.69 20.09
N ALA A 48 6.86 18.38 19.04
CA ALA A 48 7.60 17.77 17.92
C ALA A 48 9.11 17.98 18.04
N TYR A 49 9.87 16.94 17.70
CA TYR A 49 11.33 16.97 17.68
C TYR A 49 11.89 16.35 16.39
N ASP A 50 13.00 16.92 15.91
CA ASP A 50 13.75 16.36 14.78
C ASP A 50 14.54 15.10 15.18
N ALA A 51 15.19 14.46 14.20
CA ALA A 51 16.01 13.26 14.43
C ALA A 51 17.18 13.44 15.41
N ARG A 52 17.60 14.68 15.67
CA ARG A 52 18.66 15.03 16.62
C ARG A 52 18.13 15.37 18.01
N GLY A 53 16.81 15.35 18.21
CA GLY A 53 16.15 15.77 19.45
C GLY A 53 16.01 17.28 19.60
N THR A 54 16.17 18.05 18.51
CA THR A 54 15.93 19.49 18.51
C THR A 54 14.44 19.75 18.59
N TYR A 55 14.02 20.58 19.54
CA TYR A 55 12.62 21.00 19.65
C TYR A 55 12.20 21.83 18.43
N LEU A 56 11.12 21.40 17.77
CA LEU A 56 10.58 22.06 16.59
C LEU A 56 9.42 23.00 16.96
N GLY A 57 8.59 22.60 17.93
CA GLY A 57 7.39 23.35 18.32
C GLY A 57 6.25 22.44 18.78
N VAL A 58 5.11 23.07 19.06
CA VAL A 58 3.86 22.41 19.46
C VAL A 58 3.09 21.97 18.22
N VAL A 59 2.59 20.74 18.23
CA VAL A 59 1.59 20.27 17.27
C VAL A 59 0.21 20.59 17.84
N GLU A 60 -0.48 21.54 17.21
CA GLU A 60 -1.86 21.88 17.57
C GLU A 60 -2.77 20.74 17.10
N ARG A 61 -3.71 20.37 17.96
CA ARG A 61 -4.76 19.38 17.65
C ARG A 61 -5.79 20.09 16.79
N ASP A 62 -5.92 19.69 15.53
CA ASP A 62 -7.01 20.16 14.70
C ASP A 62 -8.33 19.52 15.16
N ALA A 63 -9.45 20.11 14.73
CA ALA A 63 -10.75 19.50 14.90
C ALA A 63 -10.83 18.25 14.00
N ALA A 64 -10.43 17.10 14.58
CA ALA A 64 -10.60 15.73 14.09
C ALA A 64 -10.63 15.58 12.56
N PRO A 65 -9.50 15.30 11.90
CA PRO A 65 -9.57 14.75 10.55
C PRO A 65 -10.41 13.46 10.59
N GLU A 66 -11.46 13.40 9.76
CA GLU A 66 -12.17 12.16 9.50
C GLU A 66 -11.16 11.09 9.09
N ARG A 67 -11.22 9.92 9.76
CA ARG A 67 -10.57 8.70 9.27
C ARG A 67 -10.96 8.54 7.81
N ARG A 68 -10.00 8.73 6.91
CA ARG A 68 -10.19 8.35 5.51
C ARG A 68 -10.09 6.84 5.44
N ASP A 69 -11.17 6.15 5.78
CA ASP A 69 -11.37 4.70 5.59
C ASP A 69 -11.56 4.41 4.08
N GLY A 70 -10.56 4.77 3.28
CA GLY A 70 -10.60 4.70 1.83
C GLY A 70 -9.21 4.45 1.26
N GLY A 71 -8.64 3.31 1.61
CA GLY A 71 -7.36 2.83 1.10
C GLY A 71 -7.03 1.47 1.70
N ALA A 72 -6.09 0.74 1.10
CA ALA A 72 -5.61 -0.58 1.52
C ALA A 72 -4.89 -0.58 2.89
N CYS A 73 -5.23 0.35 3.78
CA CYS A 73 -4.60 0.56 5.08
C CYS A 73 -5.56 0.26 6.23
N SER A 74 -5.06 -0.41 7.26
CA SER A 74 -5.75 -0.63 8.52
C SER A 74 -4.93 -0.13 9.71
N ALA A 75 -5.56 -0.02 10.88
CA ALA A 75 -4.88 0.41 12.09
C ALA A 75 -3.86 -0.65 12.54
N LEU A 76 -2.61 -0.23 12.77
CA LEU A 76 -1.57 -1.10 13.31
C LEU A 76 -1.77 -1.28 14.82
N SER A 77 -1.97 -2.51 15.27
CA SER A 77 -2.06 -2.82 16.70
C SER A 77 -0.69 -2.75 17.38
N ALA A 78 -0.66 -2.55 18.70
CA ALA A 78 0.59 -2.52 19.46
C ALA A 78 1.32 -3.88 19.43
N ASP A 79 0.57 -4.97 19.36
CA ASP A 79 1.14 -6.32 19.25
C ASP A 79 1.68 -6.58 17.84
N ASP A 80 1.04 -6.07 16.79
CA ASP A 80 1.56 -6.17 15.43
C ASP A 80 2.80 -5.31 15.21
N ALA A 81 2.86 -4.10 15.80
CA ALA A 81 4.05 -3.26 15.76
C ALA A 81 5.30 -4.02 16.27
N LYS A 82 5.14 -4.83 17.32
CA LYS A 82 6.22 -5.66 17.88
C LYS A 82 6.65 -6.84 17.00
N LYS A 83 5.86 -7.19 16.00
CA LYS A 83 6.19 -8.26 15.04
C LYS A 83 6.91 -7.74 13.80
N LEU A 84 7.10 -6.41 13.69
CA LEU A 84 7.86 -5.83 12.58
C LEU A 84 9.31 -6.34 12.62
N PRO A 85 9.91 -6.69 11.47
CA PRO A 85 11.30 -7.16 11.43
C PRO A 85 12.30 -6.19 12.07
N GLY A 86 12.08 -4.88 11.94
CA GLY A 86 12.89 -3.81 12.52
C GLY A 86 12.47 -3.39 13.93
N TRP A 87 11.60 -4.13 14.63
CA TRP A 87 11.12 -3.76 15.95
C TRP A 87 12.26 -3.47 16.94
N ASP A 88 13.28 -4.34 16.96
CA ASP A 88 14.43 -4.19 17.87
C ASP A 88 15.15 -2.85 17.66
N THR A 89 15.18 -2.32 16.43
CA THR A 89 15.75 -1.01 16.12
C THR A 89 14.89 0.12 16.69
N LEU A 90 13.56 0.03 16.61
CA LEU A 90 12.66 1.00 17.25
C LEU A 90 12.82 0.98 18.78
N GLU A 91 12.87 -0.21 19.36
CA GLU A 91 13.04 -0.39 20.80
C GLU A 91 14.41 0.14 21.28
N GLN A 92 15.48 -0.18 20.56
CA GLN A 92 16.81 0.33 20.85
C GLN A 92 16.87 1.86 20.72
N GLN A 93 16.24 2.42 19.70
CA GLN A 93 16.16 3.87 19.52
C GLN A 93 15.42 4.54 20.69
N ALA A 94 14.35 3.93 21.22
CA ALA A 94 13.67 4.44 22.40
C ALA A 94 14.58 4.37 23.65
N LYS A 95 15.27 3.24 23.86
CA LYS A 95 16.24 3.05 24.94
C LYS A 95 17.36 4.09 24.91
N ASP A 96 17.95 4.31 23.74
CA ASP A 96 19.07 5.23 23.58
C ASP A 96 18.68 6.69 23.83
N ASN A 97 17.44 7.07 23.51
CA ASN A 97 16.97 8.44 23.68
C ASN A 97 16.43 8.72 25.09
N TRP A 98 15.74 7.75 25.69
CA TRP A 98 14.91 7.97 26.87
C TRP A 98 15.16 6.99 28.03
N GLY A 99 15.99 5.98 27.83
CA GLY A 99 16.38 5.00 28.86
C GLY A 99 15.65 3.67 28.76
N ASP A 100 16.10 2.70 29.56
CA ASP A 100 15.66 1.30 29.62
C ASP A 100 14.54 1.04 30.64
N GLY A 101 13.87 2.10 31.10
CA GLY A 101 12.75 1.99 32.04
C GLY A 101 11.61 1.13 31.51
N SER A 102 10.71 0.70 32.38
CA SER A 102 9.50 -0.02 31.94
C SER A 102 8.60 0.90 31.10
N TRP A 103 8.14 0.40 29.95
CA TRP A 103 7.15 1.07 29.10
C TRP A 103 6.10 0.09 28.59
N LYS A 104 4.95 0.66 28.20
CA LYS A 104 3.97 0.00 27.33
C LYS A 104 4.00 0.63 25.95
N ILE A 105 3.74 -0.20 24.94
CA ILE A 105 3.60 0.23 23.56
C ILE A 105 2.14 0.57 23.31
N VAL A 106 1.90 1.74 22.74
CA VAL A 106 0.57 2.22 22.38
C VAL A 106 0.58 2.65 20.92
N THR A 107 -0.46 2.29 20.19
CA THR A 107 -0.71 2.72 18.81
C THR A 107 -2.16 3.19 18.72
N ASN A 108 -2.41 4.21 17.89
CA ASN A 108 -3.77 4.72 17.62
C ASN A 108 -4.56 5.12 18.89
N ASP A 109 -3.91 5.75 19.87
CA ASP A 109 -4.57 6.26 21.08
C ASP A 109 -5.63 7.33 20.72
N GLU A 110 -6.80 7.29 21.36
CA GLU A 110 -7.86 8.29 21.18
C GLU A 110 -7.44 9.69 21.67
N ASP A 111 -6.44 9.76 22.54
CA ASP A 111 -5.81 11.02 22.94
C ASP A 111 -4.98 11.64 21.79
N PHE A 112 -4.53 10.82 20.82
CA PHE A 112 -3.64 11.18 19.69
C PHE A 112 -4.19 10.74 18.32
N PRO A 113 -5.44 11.09 17.96
CA PRO A 113 -6.09 10.55 16.76
C PRO A 113 -5.45 11.02 15.45
N GLU A 114 -4.68 12.11 15.50
CA GLU A 114 -3.98 12.71 14.36
C GLU A 114 -2.59 12.11 14.12
N GLN A 115 -2.15 11.21 15.00
CA GLN A 115 -0.88 10.52 14.91
C GLN A 115 -1.09 9.00 14.87
N PRO A 116 -1.86 8.47 13.89
CA PRO A 116 -2.14 7.05 13.83
C PRO A 116 -0.89 6.25 13.45
N ALA A 117 -0.88 4.99 13.88
CA ALA A 117 -0.01 3.96 13.31
C ALA A 117 -0.87 3.07 12.41
N GLN A 118 -0.46 2.88 11.18
CA GLN A 118 -1.23 2.13 10.20
C GLN A 118 -0.33 1.17 9.45
N VAL A 119 -0.96 0.15 8.89
CA VAL A 119 -0.34 -0.84 8.03
C VAL A 119 -1.09 -0.83 6.72
N CYS A 120 -0.37 -0.66 5.62
CA CYS A 120 -0.93 -0.57 4.29
C CYS A 120 -0.49 -1.77 3.46
N ALA A 121 -1.44 -2.51 2.90
CA ALA A 121 -1.16 -3.46 1.85
C ALA A 121 -0.83 -2.71 0.55
N GLU A 122 0.16 -3.22 -0.16
CA GLU A 122 0.55 -2.72 -1.47
C GLU A 122 0.20 -3.73 -2.56
N ASP A 123 0.18 -3.26 -3.81
CA ASP A 123 0.00 -4.13 -4.97
C ASP A 123 1.08 -5.22 -4.99
N ALA A 124 0.68 -6.44 -5.37
CA ALA A 124 1.56 -7.61 -5.35
C ALA A 124 2.67 -7.56 -6.42
N GLY A 125 2.54 -6.64 -7.39
CA GLY A 125 3.33 -6.66 -8.62
C GLY A 125 2.98 -7.86 -9.50
N ASP A 126 3.86 -8.19 -10.44
CA ASP A 126 3.69 -9.34 -11.34
C ASP A 126 3.90 -10.65 -10.59
N ILE A 127 3.03 -11.63 -10.84
CA ILE A 127 3.26 -13.00 -10.37
C ILE A 127 4.51 -13.57 -11.04
N THR A 128 5.28 -14.33 -10.27
CA THR A 128 6.36 -15.17 -10.79
C THR A 128 5.75 -16.43 -11.35
N ILE A 129 5.97 -16.69 -12.64
CA ILE A 129 5.42 -17.85 -13.33
C ILE A 129 6.22 -19.11 -12.99
N ASP A 130 5.52 -20.16 -12.59
CA ASP A 130 6.08 -21.44 -12.21
C ASP A 130 5.95 -22.45 -13.37
N GLY A 131 7.01 -22.56 -14.17
CA GLY A 131 7.09 -23.47 -15.31
C GLY A 131 6.44 -22.94 -16.59
N ASP A 132 6.25 -23.83 -17.56
CA ASP A 132 5.65 -23.47 -18.85
C ASP A 132 4.11 -23.50 -18.77
N PRO A 133 3.41 -22.55 -19.40
CA PRO A 133 1.96 -22.54 -19.43
C PRO A 133 1.39 -23.71 -20.26
N GLU A 134 0.31 -24.32 -19.77
CA GLU A 134 -0.39 -25.39 -20.47
C GLU A 134 -1.44 -24.81 -21.41
N CYS A 135 -1.13 -24.74 -22.71
CA CYS A 135 -2.02 -24.15 -23.71
C CYS A 135 -2.69 -25.20 -24.60
N THR A 136 -3.99 -25.00 -24.85
CA THR A 136 -4.77 -25.73 -25.85
C THR A 136 -5.36 -24.75 -26.87
N THR A 137 -5.44 -25.16 -28.13
CA THR A 137 -6.06 -24.37 -29.20
C THR A 137 -7.19 -25.18 -29.80
N GLN A 138 -8.38 -24.59 -29.84
CA GLN A 138 -9.55 -25.16 -30.49
C GLN A 138 -9.93 -24.26 -31.67
N THR A 139 -9.85 -24.82 -32.88
CA THR A 139 -10.38 -24.17 -34.07
C THR A 139 -11.85 -24.55 -34.24
N GLN A 140 -12.71 -23.56 -34.36
CA GLN A 140 -14.11 -23.76 -34.75
C GLN A 140 -14.28 -23.31 -36.21
N THR A 141 -15.07 -24.07 -36.96
CA THR A 141 -15.35 -23.79 -38.37
C THR A 141 -16.85 -23.69 -38.59
N LEU A 142 -17.28 -22.61 -39.24
CA LEU A 142 -18.64 -22.43 -39.73
C LEU A 142 -18.59 -22.44 -41.26
N ASP A 143 -19.15 -23.49 -41.85
CA ASP A 143 -19.23 -23.63 -43.31
C ASP A 143 -20.64 -23.29 -43.80
N THR A 144 -20.72 -22.42 -44.81
CA THR A 144 -21.96 -22.01 -45.45
C THR A 144 -21.90 -22.27 -46.96
N ASP A 145 -22.97 -22.83 -47.51
CA ASP A 145 -23.12 -23.13 -48.94
C ASP A 145 -24.41 -22.45 -49.43
N ILE A 146 -24.29 -21.58 -50.42
CA ILE A 146 -25.42 -20.85 -51.00
C ILE A 146 -25.55 -21.23 -52.47
N SER A 147 -26.69 -21.80 -52.84
CA SER A 147 -27.01 -22.16 -54.23
C SER A 147 -28.15 -21.30 -54.80
N GLY A 148 -28.03 -20.95 -56.08
CA GLY A 148 -29.09 -20.29 -56.84
C GLY A 148 -29.17 -18.77 -56.71
N THR A 149 -28.51 -18.15 -55.73
CA THR A 149 -28.50 -16.68 -55.52
C THR A 149 -27.25 -16.21 -54.76
N ASN A 150 -26.97 -14.91 -54.77
CA ASN A 150 -26.08 -14.30 -53.77
C ASN A 150 -26.75 -14.34 -52.39
N GLY A 151 -25.96 -14.40 -51.33
CA GLY A 151 -26.46 -14.30 -49.96
C GLY A 151 -25.56 -13.49 -49.04
N THR A 152 -26.02 -13.30 -47.81
CA THR A 152 -25.27 -12.66 -46.75
C THR A 152 -25.27 -13.57 -45.54
N ALA A 153 -24.09 -13.98 -45.10
CA ALA A 153 -23.91 -14.71 -43.86
C ALA A 153 -23.58 -13.71 -42.74
N THR A 154 -24.34 -13.74 -41.66
CA THR A 154 -24.05 -12.91 -40.48
C THR A 154 -23.37 -13.78 -39.45
N VAL A 155 -22.15 -13.41 -39.06
CA VAL A 155 -21.36 -14.10 -38.05
C VAL A 155 -21.22 -13.19 -36.83
N SER A 156 -21.66 -13.67 -35.67
CA SER A 156 -21.38 -13.03 -34.38
C SER A 156 -20.20 -13.74 -33.73
N GLN A 157 -19.13 -13.00 -33.44
CA GLN A 157 -17.91 -13.52 -32.86
C GLN A 157 -17.47 -12.69 -31.67
N THR A 158 -17.08 -13.36 -30.59
CA THR A 158 -16.39 -12.73 -29.46
C THR A 158 -14.88 -12.76 -29.71
N THR A 159 -14.20 -11.62 -29.60
CA THR A 159 -12.73 -11.49 -29.71
C THR A 159 -12.15 -10.90 -28.43
N GLY A 160 -10.86 -11.11 -28.19
CA GLY A 160 -10.15 -10.61 -27.00
C GLY A 160 -9.92 -11.68 -25.94
N THR A 161 -9.46 -11.28 -24.76
CA THR A 161 -8.99 -12.21 -23.72
C THR A 161 -9.80 -12.09 -22.44
N LYS A 162 -10.18 -13.24 -21.87
CA LYS A 162 -10.71 -13.34 -20.51
C LYS A 162 -9.62 -13.94 -19.62
N TYR A 163 -9.40 -13.31 -18.47
CA TYR A 163 -8.51 -13.78 -17.41
C TYR A 163 -9.36 -14.22 -16.23
N THR A 164 -9.10 -15.40 -15.72
CA THR A 164 -9.61 -15.88 -14.43
C THR A 164 -8.39 -16.23 -13.60
N SER A 165 -8.31 -15.76 -12.36
CA SER A 165 -7.21 -16.08 -11.47
C SER A 165 -7.76 -16.57 -10.14
N GLN A 166 -7.27 -17.73 -9.69
CA GLN A 166 -7.50 -18.25 -8.36
C GLN A 166 -6.23 -18.04 -7.54
N GLN A 167 -6.34 -17.41 -6.38
CA GLN A 167 -5.22 -17.17 -5.47
C GLN A 167 -5.45 -17.95 -4.19
N THR A 168 -4.43 -18.65 -3.70
CA THR A 168 -4.44 -19.36 -2.42
C THR A 168 -3.31 -18.87 -1.54
N VAL A 169 -3.63 -18.38 -0.35
CA VAL A 169 -2.62 -17.89 0.60
C VAL A 169 -1.77 -19.05 1.11
N SER A 170 -0.48 -19.04 0.78
CA SER A 170 0.50 -20.05 1.17
C SER A 170 1.31 -19.65 2.41
N GLN A 171 1.38 -18.35 2.70
CA GLN A 171 1.98 -17.80 3.91
C GLN A 171 1.23 -16.51 4.33
N GLU A 172 0.75 -16.46 5.57
CA GLU A 172 0.18 -15.23 6.13
C GLU A 172 1.27 -14.23 6.54
N SER A 173 0.95 -12.94 6.41
CA SER A 173 1.74 -11.85 6.98
C SER A 173 1.59 -11.86 8.51
N ALA A 174 2.70 -11.61 9.23
CA ALA A 174 2.70 -11.63 10.70
C ALA A 174 1.86 -10.50 11.32
N ILE A 175 1.62 -9.42 10.57
CA ILE A 175 0.75 -8.29 10.95
C ILE A 175 -0.53 -8.30 10.12
N SER A 176 -1.61 -7.72 10.65
CA SER A 176 -2.91 -7.65 9.97
C SER A 176 -3.51 -9.01 9.64
N VAL A 177 -3.31 -10.01 10.50
CA VAL A 177 -3.87 -11.36 10.32
C VAL A 177 -5.41 -11.29 10.32
N GLY A 178 -6.04 -11.92 9.34
CA GLY A 178 -7.48 -11.94 9.15
C GLY A 178 -8.07 -10.72 8.43
N GLU A 179 -7.28 -9.69 8.14
CA GLU A 179 -7.73 -8.52 7.39
C GLU A 179 -7.85 -8.83 5.89
N THR A 180 -8.88 -8.28 5.24
CA THR A 180 -9.07 -8.38 3.78
C THR A 180 -8.66 -7.07 3.11
N VAL A 181 -7.81 -7.17 2.10
CA VAL A 181 -7.26 -6.01 1.36
C VAL A 181 -7.52 -6.13 -0.14
N ASP A 182 -7.86 -5.03 -0.80
CA ASP A 182 -7.94 -4.94 -2.26
C ASP A 182 -6.54 -4.61 -2.80
N VAL A 183 -5.99 -5.51 -3.62
CA VAL A 183 -4.67 -5.37 -4.22
C VAL A 183 -4.72 -5.66 -5.71
N LYS A 184 -3.81 -5.07 -6.47
CA LYS A 184 -3.60 -5.44 -7.87
C LYS A 184 -2.51 -6.48 -7.98
N ILE A 185 -2.82 -7.53 -8.74
CA ILE A 185 -1.90 -8.59 -9.12
C ILE A 185 -1.63 -8.45 -10.59
N GLY A 186 -0.36 -8.26 -10.95
CA GLY A 186 0.11 -8.27 -12.32
C GLY A 186 0.18 -9.70 -12.86
N ILE A 187 -0.31 -9.87 -14.08
CA ILE A 187 -0.18 -11.09 -14.86
C ILE A 187 0.75 -10.73 -16.02
N PRO A 188 1.97 -11.31 -16.06
CA PRO A 188 2.88 -11.06 -17.17
C PRO A 188 2.34 -11.67 -18.47
N GLU A 189 2.96 -11.33 -19.59
CA GLU A 189 2.65 -11.94 -20.88
C GLU A 189 2.88 -13.46 -20.84
N VAL A 190 1.90 -14.22 -21.33
CA VAL A 190 1.92 -15.70 -21.35
C VAL A 190 1.89 -16.18 -22.81
N ALA A 191 2.91 -16.94 -23.21
CA ALA A 191 2.96 -17.72 -24.46
C ALA A 191 2.51 -16.99 -25.75
N ASP A 192 2.97 -15.74 -25.94
CA ASP A 192 2.69 -14.84 -27.07
C ASP A 192 1.21 -14.58 -27.35
N VAL A 193 0.31 -14.89 -26.40
CA VAL A 193 -1.15 -14.79 -26.59
C VAL A 193 -1.86 -13.79 -25.70
N THR A 194 -1.17 -13.26 -24.70
CA THR A 194 -1.73 -12.28 -23.78
C THR A 194 -0.77 -11.11 -23.63
N SER A 195 -1.29 -9.89 -23.66
CA SER A 195 -0.56 -8.74 -23.17
C SER A 195 -0.50 -8.78 -21.64
N SER A 196 0.57 -8.27 -21.05
CA SER A 196 0.61 -8.03 -19.60
C SER A 196 -0.63 -7.28 -19.13
N THR A 197 -1.27 -7.74 -18.06
CA THR A 197 -2.48 -7.12 -17.49
C THR A 197 -2.41 -7.15 -15.97
N SER A 198 -3.32 -6.45 -15.30
CA SER A 198 -3.47 -6.54 -13.85
C SER A 198 -4.90 -6.90 -13.46
N LEU A 199 -5.06 -7.74 -12.43
CA LEU A 199 -6.34 -8.04 -11.80
C LEU A 199 -6.41 -7.38 -10.43
N SER A 200 -7.46 -6.60 -10.18
CA SER A 200 -7.83 -6.20 -8.82
C SER A 200 -8.51 -7.39 -8.15
N THR A 201 -8.05 -7.74 -6.95
CA THR A 201 -8.63 -8.80 -6.15
C THR A 201 -8.58 -8.45 -4.68
N MET A 202 -9.58 -8.94 -3.94
CA MET A 202 -9.46 -9.02 -2.50
C MET A 202 -8.56 -10.21 -2.14
N ILE A 203 -7.75 -10.04 -1.10
CA ILE A 203 -7.02 -11.11 -0.44
C ILE A 203 -7.19 -10.93 1.05
N THR A 204 -7.67 -11.97 1.71
CA THR A 204 -7.70 -12.06 3.17
C THR A 204 -6.40 -12.66 3.69
N ASN A 205 -5.75 -11.97 4.63
CA ASN A 205 -4.51 -12.43 5.26
C ASN A 205 -4.72 -13.59 6.24
N THR A 206 -5.09 -14.74 5.69
CA THR A 206 -5.35 -15.98 6.43
C THR A 206 -4.83 -17.15 5.63
N LEU A 207 -3.99 -17.97 6.24
CA LEU A 207 -3.41 -19.16 5.61
C LEU A 207 -4.49 -20.07 4.98
N SER A 208 -4.20 -20.59 3.78
CA SER A 208 -5.06 -21.50 3.00
C SER A 208 -6.42 -20.92 2.56
N ASN A 209 -6.65 -19.61 2.75
CA ASN A 209 -7.81 -18.98 2.14
C ASN A 209 -7.62 -18.90 0.62
N SER A 210 -8.69 -19.16 -0.14
CA SER A 210 -8.67 -19.12 -1.60
C SER A 210 -9.71 -18.14 -2.13
N GLU A 211 -9.28 -17.22 -2.97
CA GLU A 211 -10.13 -16.22 -3.60
C GLU A 211 -10.01 -16.33 -5.13
N SER A 212 -11.00 -15.80 -5.85
CA SER A 212 -11.02 -15.84 -7.31
C SER A 212 -11.38 -14.47 -7.86
N SER A 213 -10.65 -14.03 -8.87
CA SER A 213 -10.91 -12.79 -9.61
C SER A 213 -11.02 -13.09 -11.10
N GLU A 214 -11.81 -12.27 -11.81
CA GLU A 214 -11.91 -12.33 -13.26
C GLU A 214 -11.83 -10.95 -13.89
N SER A 215 -11.23 -10.88 -15.07
CA SER A 215 -11.29 -9.72 -15.95
C SER A 215 -11.66 -10.20 -17.34
N ASN A 216 -12.79 -9.72 -17.84
CA ASN A 216 -13.25 -10.04 -19.18
C ASN A 216 -13.00 -8.84 -20.10
N GLN A 217 -11.98 -8.95 -20.95
CA GLN A 217 -11.64 -7.95 -21.97
C GLN A 217 -12.15 -8.37 -23.35
N GLN A 218 -13.13 -9.28 -23.40
CA GLN A 218 -13.70 -9.77 -24.64
C GLN A 218 -14.81 -8.85 -25.15
N THR A 219 -14.88 -8.68 -26.47
CA THR A 219 -15.91 -7.90 -27.16
C THR A 219 -16.58 -8.76 -28.22
N THR A 220 -17.91 -8.74 -28.26
CA THR A 220 -18.67 -9.40 -29.34
C THR A 220 -18.86 -8.44 -30.52
N GLN A 221 -18.49 -8.88 -31.71
CA GLN A 221 -18.67 -8.18 -32.96
C GLN A 221 -19.52 -9.01 -33.91
N THR A 222 -20.38 -8.34 -34.67
CA THR A 222 -21.20 -8.99 -35.70
C THR A 222 -20.74 -8.51 -37.07
N VAL A 223 -20.37 -9.45 -37.93
CA VAL A 223 -19.92 -9.17 -39.30
C VAL A 223 -20.88 -9.78 -40.31
N ALA A 224 -21.24 -9.00 -41.32
CA ALA A 224 -21.97 -9.46 -42.49
C ALA A 224 -20.98 -9.79 -43.62
N ILE A 225 -20.97 -11.04 -44.06
CA ILE A 225 -20.10 -11.55 -45.11
C ILE A 225 -20.94 -11.77 -46.36
N ALA A 226 -20.57 -11.12 -47.46
CA ALA A 226 -21.20 -11.34 -48.75
C ALA A 226 -20.71 -12.65 -49.36
N VAL A 227 -21.64 -13.56 -49.67
CA VAL A 227 -21.31 -14.85 -50.28
C VAL A 227 -21.78 -14.81 -51.75
N PRO A 228 -20.87 -15.02 -52.71
CA PRO A 228 -21.23 -14.97 -54.12
C PRO A 228 -22.18 -16.12 -54.49
N LYS A 229 -22.92 -15.93 -55.59
CA LYS A 229 -23.83 -16.95 -56.12
C LYS A 229 -23.10 -18.27 -56.37
N ASP A 230 -23.70 -19.36 -55.90
CA ASP A 230 -23.17 -20.72 -56.01
C ASP A 230 -21.79 -20.88 -55.31
N GLY A 231 -21.47 -19.96 -54.39
CA GLY A 231 -20.23 -19.90 -53.63
C GLY A 231 -20.32 -20.56 -52.27
N LYS A 232 -19.16 -20.91 -51.72
CA LYS A 232 -19.00 -21.42 -50.37
C LYS A 232 -18.18 -20.43 -49.57
N CYS A 233 -18.58 -20.21 -48.32
CA CYS A 233 -17.75 -19.46 -47.41
C CYS A 233 -17.52 -20.25 -46.13
N GLY A 234 -16.25 -20.42 -45.78
CA GLY A 234 -15.81 -21.02 -44.52
C GLY A 234 -15.27 -19.95 -43.60
N VAL A 235 -15.80 -19.87 -42.38
CA VAL A 235 -15.29 -18.98 -41.34
C VAL A 235 -14.61 -19.81 -40.28
N LYS A 236 -13.34 -19.52 -40.03
CA LYS A 236 -12.54 -20.18 -38.99
C LYS A 236 -12.20 -19.19 -37.90
N PHE A 237 -12.32 -19.62 -36.65
CA PHE A 237 -11.80 -18.87 -35.52
C PHE A 237 -11.13 -19.80 -34.52
N ASP A 238 -10.02 -19.32 -33.97
CA ASP A 238 -9.22 -20.04 -33.00
C ASP A 238 -9.51 -19.50 -31.60
N VAL A 239 -9.81 -20.41 -30.68
CA VAL A 239 -9.89 -20.15 -29.26
C VAL A 239 -8.68 -20.80 -28.61
N LYS A 240 -7.81 -20.00 -27.99
CA LYS A 240 -6.65 -20.51 -27.24
C LYS A 240 -6.90 -20.32 -25.76
N THR A 241 -6.86 -21.41 -25.02
CA THR A 241 -6.94 -21.41 -23.55
C THR A 241 -5.60 -21.84 -23.00
N CYS A 242 -5.04 -21.05 -22.08
CA CYS A 242 -3.82 -21.39 -21.37
C CYS A 242 -4.07 -21.37 -19.87
N THR A 243 -3.55 -22.35 -19.16
CA THR A 243 -3.51 -22.38 -17.69
C THR A 243 -2.07 -22.19 -17.25
N THR A 244 -1.85 -21.21 -16.38
CA THR A 244 -0.53 -20.84 -15.88
C THR A 244 -0.52 -20.86 -14.38
N LYS A 245 0.52 -21.45 -13.78
CA LYS A 245 0.73 -21.41 -12.33
C LYS A 245 1.79 -20.38 -12.02
N GLY A 246 1.68 -19.75 -10.87
CA GLY A 246 2.67 -18.83 -10.39
C GLY A 246 2.51 -18.54 -8.91
N SER A 247 3.36 -17.66 -8.40
CA SER A 247 3.31 -17.20 -7.02
C SER A 247 3.57 -15.70 -6.94
N GLY A 248 3.04 -15.07 -5.89
CA GLY A 248 3.21 -13.65 -5.65
C GLY A 248 3.26 -13.34 -4.16
N GLN A 249 3.53 -12.08 -3.85
CA GLN A 249 3.53 -11.62 -2.47
C GLN A 249 2.93 -10.22 -2.35
N VAL A 250 2.14 -10.01 -1.30
CA VAL A 250 1.55 -8.72 -0.94
C VAL A 250 2.35 -8.15 0.25
N PRO A 251 3.04 -7.00 0.09
CA PRO A 251 3.69 -6.32 1.19
C PRO A 251 2.65 -5.62 2.08
N PHE A 252 2.74 -5.83 3.38
CA PHE A 252 2.03 -5.07 4.42
C PHE A 252 3.04 -4.15 5.09
N VAL A 253 2.94 -2.85 4.82
CA VAL A 253 3.94 -1.85 5.19
C VAL A 253 3.43 -0.99 6.33
N ALA A 254 4.11 -1.02 7.47
CA ALA A 254 3.81 -0.18 8.62
C ALA A 254 4.33 1.26 8.42
N GLN A 255 3.54 2.23 8.88
CA GLN A 255 3.87 3.65 8.86
C GLN A 255 3.13 4.41 9.98
N GLY A 256 3.59 5.61 10.29
CA GLY A 256 3.01 6.47 11.32
C GLY A 256 3.77 6.40 12.65
N TRP A 257 3.05 6.54 13.77
CA TRP A 257 3.66 6.81 15.08
C TRP A 257 3.42 5.70 16.10
N VAL A 258 4.49 5.14 16.65
CA VAL A 258 4.43 4.19 17.77
C VAL A 258 4.81 4.91 19.05
N TRP A 259 3.93 4.83 20.05
CA TRP A 259 4.12 5.48 21.35
C TRP A 259 4.71 4.51 22.38
N PHE A 260 5.70 5.01 23.10
CA PHE A 260 6.34 4.42 24.26
C PHE A 260 5.87 5.22 25.49
N GLU A 261 5.00 4.62 26.30
CA GLU A 261 4.55 5.21 27.55
C GLU A 261 5.34 4.61 28.70
N TYR A 262 6.26 5.40 29.24
CA TYR A 262 7.11 5.06 30.38
C TYR A 262 6.36 5.18 31.70
N ASP A 263 6.69 4.31 32.65
CA ASP A 263 6.15 4.37 34.01
C ASP A 263 6.69 5.59 34.79
N ASP A 264 7.93 5.99 34.50
CA ASP A 264 8.61 7.15 35.08
C ASP A 264 8.91 8.21 34.02
N LYS A 265 9.03 9.48 34.45
CA LYS A 265 9.40 10.56 33.52
C LYS A 265 10.79 10.36 32.95
N THR A 266 10.87 10.41 31.63
CA THR A 266 12.12 10.39 30.88
C THR A 266 12.21 11.68 30.06
N LYS A 267 13.27 12.47 30.26
CA LYS A 267 13.44 13.78 29.60
C LYS A 267 12.19 14.68 29.75
N ASP A 268 11.66 14.75 30.98
CA ASP A 268 10.48 15.54 31.37
C ASP A 268 9.09 15.05 30.89
N HIS A 269 9.02 13.99 30.09
CA HIS A 269 7.77 13.43 29.56
C HIS A 269 7.59 11.96 29.91
N TYR A 270 6.34 11.49 29.98
CA TYR A 270 6.01 10.07 30.16
C TYR A 270 5.76 9.36 28.84
N LYS A 271 5.24 10.06 27.84
CA LYS A 271 4.89 9.47 26.54
C LYS A 271 5.76 10.07 25.45
N TRP A 272 6.43 9.19 24.72
CA TRP A 272 7.24 9.53 23.56
C TRP A 272 6.81 8.71 22.36
N ALA A 273 6.82 9.30 21.16
CA ALA A 273 6.52 8.56 19.94
C ALA A 273 7.75 8.53 19.02
N LEU A 274 7.91 7.43 18.31
CA LEU A 274 8.83 7.32 17.17
C LEU A 274 8.02 7.17 15.88
N LYS A 275 8.48 7.85 14.83
CA LYS A 275 7.92 7.70 13.48
C LYS A 275 8.53 6.47 12.81
N ILE A 276 7.70 5.46 12.49
CA ILE A 276 8.15 4.16 11.99
C ILE A 276 9.04 4.33 10.76
N GLU A 277 8.57 5.04 9.74
CA GLU A 277 9.26 5.19 8.46
C GLU A 277 10.54 6.04 8.51
N GLU A 278 10.73 6.83 9.57
CA GLU A 278 11.93 7.64 9.75
C GLU A 278 13.03 6.84 10.47
N ILE A 279 12.64 6.02 11.46
CA ILE A 279 13.58 5.15 12.18
C ILE A 279 13.91 3.91 11.35
N LEU A 280 12.89 3.28 10.76
CA LEU A 280 12.99 2.14 9.86
C LEU A 280 12.95 2.63 8.41
N SER A 281 14.02 3.30 8.00
CA SER A 281 14.13 3.89 6.66
C SER A 281 14.13 2.83 5.54
N ASN A 282 14.66 1.63 5.81
CA ASN A 282 14.49 0.49 4.93
C ASN A 282 13.06 -0.03 5.05
N LYS A 283 12.36 -0.08 3.91
CA LYS A 283 10.97 -0.53 3.85
C LYS A 283 10.79 -1.97 4.33
N ASP A 284 11.73 -2.85 4.04
CA ASP A 284 11.65 -4.26 4.43
C ASP A 284 11.65 -4.43 5.96
N ASP A 285 12.32 -3.54 6.71
CA ASP A 285 12.35 -3.56 8.17
C ASP A 285 10.99 -3.21 8.79
N ARG A 286 10.13 -2.51 8.04
CA ARG A 286 8.76 -2.16 8.44
C ARG A 286 7.70 -2.86 7.61
N SER A 287 8.07 -3.93 6.90
CA SER A 287 7.15 -4.70 6.07
C SER A 287 7.12 -6.16 6.49
N THR A 288 5.95 -6.76 6.39
CA THR A 288 5.80 -8.22 6.39
C THR A 288 5.04 -8.61 5.13
N TYR A 289 5.11 -9.89 4.74
CA TYR A 289 4.59 -10.32 3.45
C TYR A 289 3.59 -11.44 3.62
N LEU A 290 2.47 -11.30 2.93
CA LEU A 290 1.60 -12.42 2.60
C LEU A 290 2.11 -13.01 1.30
N LYS A 291 2.25 -14.34 1.23
CA LYS A 291 2.53 -15.05 -0.02
C LYS A 291 1.31 -15.83 -0.47
N PHE A 292 1.11 -15.87 -1.77
CA PHE A 292 0.03 -16.63 -2.37
C PHE A 292 0.54 -17.39 -3.59
N ASP A 293 -0.03 -18.56 -3.80
CA ASP A 293 0.05 -19.29 -5.06
C ASP A 293 -1.12 -18.85 -5.93
N SER A 294 -0.91 -18.78 -7.24
CA SER A 294 -1.92 -18.37 -8.21
C SER A 294 -2.02 -19.36 -9.36
N VAL A 295 -3.25 -19.65 -9.76
CA VAL A 295 -3.56 -20.32 -11.02
C VAL A 295 -4.32 -19.34 -11.89
N VAL A 296 -3.77 -19.00 -13.04
CA VAL A 296 -4.35 -18.07 -14.00
C VAL A 296 -4.79 -18.85 -15.24
N ASP A 297 -6.08 -18.83 -15.51
CA ASP A 297 -6.67 -19.30 -16.76
C ASP A 297 -6.91 -18.12 -17.69
N THR A 298 -6.35 -18.20 -18.90
CA THR A 298 -6.52 -17.19 -19.94
C THR A 298 -7.26 -17.82 -21.11
N THR A 299 -8.39 -17.23 -21.52
CA THR A 299 -9.11 -17.62 -22.74
C THR A 299 -9.06 -16.48 -23.75
N THR A 300 -8.28 -16.66 -24.81
CA THR A 300 -8.14 -15.72 -25.92
C THR A 300 -8.96 -16.20 -27.11
N ASN A 301 -9.92 -15.40 -27.52
CA ASN A 301 -10.62 -15.59 -28.78
C ASN A 301 -9.94 -14.74 -29.86
N GLY A 302 -9.33 -15.41 -30.84
CA GLY A 302 -8.65 -14.75 -31.96
C GLY A 302 -9.61 -14.14 -32.98
N GLU A 303 -9.05 -13.38 -33.91
CA GLU A 303 -9.81 -12.84 -35.06
C GLU A 303 -10.31 -13.96 -35.98
N TYR A 304 -11.48 -13.77 -36.59
CA TYR A 304 -11.97 -14.71 -37.60
C TYR A 304 -11.21 -14.58 -38.92
N LYS A 305 -11.06 -15.70 -39.61
CA LYS A 305 -10.61 -15.77 -41.01
C LYS A 305 -11.76 -16.29 -41.85
N ALA A 306 -12.26 -15.46 -42.76
CA ALA A 306 -13.27 -15.86 -43.74
C ALA A 306 -12.58 -16.19 -45.07
N ASP A 307 -12.91 -17.34 -45.63
CA ASP A 307 -12.48 -17.78 -46.95
C ASP A 307 -13.74 -18.00 -47.80
N CYS A 308 -14.03 -17.01 -48.65
CA CYS A 308 -15.02 -17.03 -49.72
C CYS A 308 -14.32 -16.55 -51.02
#